data_AF-A0A1G3RLP7-F1
#
_entry.id   AF-A0A1G3RLP7-F1
#
_cell.length_a   1.000
_cell.length_b   1.000
_cell.length_c   1.000
_cell.angle_alpha   90.00
_cell.angle_beta   90.00
_cell.angle_gamma   90.00
#
_symmetry.space_group_name_H-M   'P 1'
#
loop_
_entity.id
_entity.type
_entity.pdbx_description
1 polymer ?
#
loop_
_entity_poly.entity_id
_entity_poly.type
_entity_poly.pdbx_seq_one_letter_code
_entity_poly.pdbx_strand_id
1 'polypeptide(L)'
;MNGVMKPELERYTAGKGAKIEIVDSEGQQAKLNDQVDVLITKKVSVLAINLVDPASAQAIINKAKAAGIPLILFNKEPTEAGATASYDKVWYVGTNSAEPGIIQGQMMVNDWKANPTWDKDGDGVVKHVLLKGEPGHPDAEARTKESVKAFVDAGINALKTAGVKLPLYGVDALDLAINAAMGKNVNEGTAWTLSTDGSKAVRVPYLPVTPKNYQEFRK
;
A
#
# COMPACT_ATOMS: atom_id res chain seq x y z
N MET A 1 -8.80 -3.34 12.09
CA MET A 1 -9.32 -3.21 10.71
C MET A 1 -10.78 -2.70 10.67
N ASN A 2 -11.18 -1.77 11.55
CA ASN A 2 -12.57 -1.28 11.69
C ASN A 2 -12.90 -0.05 10.80
N GLY A 3 -12.05 0.26 9.82
CA GLY A 3 -12.24 1.39 8.91
C GLY A 3 -12.95 1.01 7.60
N VAL A 4 -12.82 1.86 6.59
CA VAL A 4 -13.44 1.76 5.25
C VAL A 4 -13.20 0.42 4.53
N MET A 5 -12.11 -0.27 4.86
CA MET A 5 -11.69 -1.49 4.17
C MET A 5 -12.65 -2.66 4.36
N LYS A 6 -12.90 -3.07 5.60
CA LYS A 6 -13.68 -4.29 5.87
C LYS A 6 -15.06 -4.27 5.19
N PRO A 7 -15.88 -3.20 5.33
CA PRO A 7 -17.16 -3.11 4.65
C PRO A 7 -17.03 -3.17 3.12
N GLU A 8 -15.99 -2.56 2.56
CA GLU A 8 -15.76 -2.57 1.11
C GLU A 8 -15.33 -3.96 0.61
N LEU A 9 -14.49 -4.68 1.35
CA LEU A 9 -14.10 -6.05 1.02
C LEU A 9 -15.31 -7.00 1.07
N GLU A 10 -16.14 -6.88 2.11
CA GLU A 10 -17.37 -7.66 2.26
C GLU A 10 -18.36 -7.34 1.12
N ARG A 11 -18.55 -6.05 0.79
CA ARG A 11 -19.39 -5.61 -0.33
C ARG A 11 -18.89 -6.17 -1.66
N TYR A 12 -17.58 -6.10 -1.91
CA TYR A 12 -16.98 -6.54 -3.18
C TYR A 12 -17.11 -8.05 -3.37
N THR A 13 -16.95 -8.84 -2.29
CA THR A 13 -17.01 -10.31 -2.35
C THR A 13 -18.43 -10.86 -2.43
N ALA A 14 -19.44 -10.17 -1.90
CA ALA A 14 -20.83 -10.63 -1.88
C ALA A 14 -21.40 -10.99 -3.27
N GLY A 15 -20.92 -10.36 -4.34
CA GLY A 15 -21.34 -10.64 -5.73
C GLY A 15 -20.42 -11.60 -6.50
N LYS A 16 -19.32 -12.07 -5.91
CA LYS A 16 -18.26 -12.83 -6.59
C LYS A 16 -18.23 -14.32 -6.21
N GLY A 17 -19.18 -14.77 -5.38
CA GLY A 17 -19.21 -16.17 -4.90
C GLY A 17 -18.06 -16.52 -3.95
N ALA A 18 -17.35 -15.52 -3.40
CA ALA A 18 -16.26 -15.70 -2.47
C ALA A 18 -16.74 -15.52 -1.03
N LYS A 19 -16.33 -16.43 -0.13
CA LYS A 19 -16.49 -16.26 1.32
C LYS A 19 -15.19 -15.69 1.89
N ILE A 20 -15.29 -14.57 2.59
CA ILE A 20 -14.14 -13.91 3.20
C ILE A 20 -14.11 -14.12 4.71
N GLU A 21 -12.94 -14.40 5.27
CA GLU A 21 -12.68 -14.38 6.70
C GLU A 21 -11.65 -13.28 6.99
N ILE A 22 -12.07 -12.26 7.74
CA ILE A 22 -11.25 -11.09 8.05
C ILE A 22 -10.86 -11.14 9.52
N VAL A 23 -9.56 -11.05 9.78
CA VAL A 23 -8.97 -11.01 11.12
C VAL A 23 -8.13 -9.74 11.27
N ASP A 24 -8.03 -9.24 12.51
CA ASP A 24 -7.27 -8.03 12.83
C ASP A 24 -6.04 -8.41 13.66
N SER A 25 -4.86 -8.17 13.11
CA SER A 25 -3.59 -8.41 13.79
C SER A 25 -3.26 -7.35 14.83
N GLU A 26 -4.02 -6.25 14.90
CA GLU A 26 -3.84 -5.15 15.86
C GLU A 26 -2.41 -4.57 15.87
N GLY A 27 -1.74 -4.62 14.71
CA GLY A 27 -0.35 -4.17 14.58
C GLY A 27 0.67 -5.06 15.28
N GLN A 28 0.31 -6.29 15.66
CA GLN A 28 1.17 -7.23 16.35
C GLN A 28 1.61 -8.37 15.41
N GLN A 29 2.91 -8.45 15.11
CA GLN A 29 3.44 -9.45 14.18
C GLN A 29 3.22 -10.89 14.68
N ALA A 30 3.35 -11.14 15.98
CA ALA A 30 3.07 -12.45 16.57
C ALA A 30 1.61 -12.87 16.35
N LYS A 31 0.66 -11.95 16.59
CA LYS A 31 -0.76 -12.19 16.34
C LYS A 31 -1.07 -12.46 14.87
N LEU A 32 -0.43 -11.73 13.96
CA LEU A 32 -0.52 -12.00 12.52
C LEU A 32 -0.05 -13.42 12.19
N ASN A 33 1.08 -13.86 12.74
CA ASN A 33 1.62 -15.19 12.50
C ASN A 33 0.65 -16.29 12.95
N ASP A 34 0.09 -16.15 14.17
CA ASP A 34 -0.87 -17.12 14.71
C ASP A 34 -2.17 -17.14 13.89
N GLN A 35 -2.65 -15.97 13.46
CA GLN A 35 -3.82 -15.84 12.60
C GLN A 35 -3.65 -16.53 11.25
N VAL A 36 -2.45 -16.42 10.64
CA VAL A 36 -2.14 -17.15 9.41
C VAL A 36 -2.20 -18.66 9.63
N ASP A 37 -1.65 -19.18 10.74
CA ASP A 37 -1.71 -20.60 11.05
C ASP A 37 -3.16 -21.10 11.25
N VAL A 38 -4.01 -20.28 11.89
CA VAL A 38 -5.45 -20.58 12.04
C VAL A 38 -6.15 -20.61 10.67
N LEU A 39 -5.90 -19.65 9.79
CA LEU A 39 -6.49 -19.60 8.45
C LEU A 39 -6.03 -20.79 7.58
N ILE A 40 -4.75 -21.17 7.67
CA ILE A 40 -4.23 -22.37 7.01
C ILE A 40 -4.93 -23.63 7.54
N THR A 41 -5.10 -23.76 8.85
CA THR A 41 -5.80 -24.90 9.48
C THR A 41 -7.26 -24.99 9.02
N LYS A 42 -7.90 -23.84 8.81
CA LYS A 42 -9.25 -23.73 8.22
C LYS A 42 -9.31 -24.04 6.72
N LYS A 43 -8.17 -24.33 6.08
CA LYS A 43 -8.04 -24.69 4.67
C LYS A 43 -8.61 -23.62 3.74
N VAL A 44 -8.31 -22.35 4.02
CA VAL A 44 -8.64 -21.27 3.08
C VAL A 44 -7.98 -21.51 1.73
N SER A 45 -8.67 -21.13 0.64
CA SER A 45 -8.17 -21.32 -0.72
C SER A 45 -7.09 -20.31 -1.12
N VAL A 46 -7.01 -19.17 -0.43
CA VAL A 46 -6.06 -18.09 -0.66
C VAL A 46 -5.86 -17.31 0.63
N LEU A 47 -4.64 -16.82 0.87
CA LEU A 47 -4.33 -15.86 1.93
C LEU A 47 -4.16 -14.48 1.29
N ALA A 48 -4.87 -13.47 1.79
CA ALA A 48 -4.65 -12.07 1.45
C ALA A 48 -4.16 -11.32 2.69
N ILE A 49 -2.88 -10.94 2.72
CA ILE A 49 -2.20 -10.46 3.93
C ILE A 49 -1.67 -9.03 3.74
N ASN A 50 -2.15 -8.13 4.58
CA ASN A 50 -1.47 -6.86 4.83
C ASN A 50 -0.48 -7.10 5.98
N LEU A 51 0.82 -7.02 5.69
CA LEU A 51 1.87 -7.28 6.67
C LEU A 51 1.76 -6.31 7.86
N VAL A 52 2.17 -6.77 9.03
CA VAL A 52 2.46 -5.87 10.16
C VAL A 52 3.83 -5.26 9.93
N ASP A 53 4.86 -6.10 9.86
CA ASP A 53 6.22 -5.71 9.55
C ASP A 53 6.63 -6.17 8.13
N PRO A 54 6.92 -5.25 7.19
CA PRO A 54 7.45 -5.55 5.86
C PRO A 54 8.71 -6.44 5.84
N ALA A 55 9.52 -6.37 6.89
CA ALA A 55 10.76 -7.14 7.02
C ALA A 55 10.55 -8.55 7.57
N SER A 56 9.29 -8.93 7.86
CA SER A 56 8.88 -10.24 8.33
C SER A 56 8.06 -11.01 7.28
N ALA A 57 8.12 -10.59 6.01
CA ALA A 57 7.34 -11.18 4.93
C ALA A 57 7.70 -12.64 4.66
N GLN A 58 8.98 -12.99 4.72
CA GLN A 58 9.47 -14.33 4.42
C GLN A 58 8.87 -15.39 5.35
N ALA A 59 8.64 -15.05 6.63
CA ALA A 59 7.99 -15.95 7.58
C ALA A 59 6.55 -16.30 7.14
N ILE A 60 5.79 -15.32 6.66
CA ILE A 60 4.43 -15.52 6.14
C ILE A 60 4.45 -16.32 4.84
N ILE A 61 5.39 -16.01 3.94
CA ILE A 61 5.55 -16.71 2.66
C ILE A 61 5.89 -18.19 2.90
N ASN A 62 6.78 -18.48 3.84
CA ASN A 62 7.16 -19.86 4.20
C ASN A 62 5.95 -20.65 4.71
N LYS A 63 5.09 -20.06 5.55
CA LYS A 63 3.85 -20.70 6.03
C LYS A 63 2.90 -21.02 4.87
N ALA A 64 2.65 -20.04 3.98
CA ALA A 64 1.79 -20.24 2.82
C ALA A 64 2.33 -21.31 1.85
N LYS A 65 3.65 -21.29 1.60
CA LYS A 65 4.36 -22.27 0.78
C LYS A 65 4.27 -23.68 1.35
N ALA A 66 4.51 -23.84 2.65
CA ALA A 66 4.40 -25.14 3.33
C ALA A 66 2.97 -25.72 3.24
N ALA A 67 1.95 -24.87 3.27
CA ALA A 67 0.56 -25.26 3.09
C ALA A 67 0.13 -25.43 1.62
N GLY A 68 0.96 -25.01 0.65
CA GLY A 68 0.60 -25.00 -0.77
C GLY A 68 -0.48 -23.99 -1.16
N ILE A 69 -0.78 -23.03 -0.29
CA ILE A 69 -1.84 -22.02 -0.44
C ILE A 69 -1.28 -20.78 -1.16
N PRO A 70 -1.98 -20.24 -2.18
CA PRO A 70 -1.64 -18.95 -2.78
C PRO A 70 -1.67 -17.80 -1.78
N LEU A 71 -0.71 -16.87 -1.88
CA LEU A 71 -0.56 -15.71 -1.01
C LEU A 71 -0.56 -14.41 -1.81
N ILE A 72 -1.46 -13.50 -1.47
CA ILE A 72 -1.50 -12.12 -1.97
C ILE A 72 -1.10 -11.19 -0.85
N LEU A 73 0.09 -10.61 -0.93
CA LEU A 73 0.51 -9.53 -0.04
C LEU A 73 -0.06 -8.21 -0.56
N PHE A 74 -0.50 -7.31 0.32
CA PHE A 74 -1.01 -6.02 -0.11
C PHE A 74 -0.66 -4.87 0.84
N ASN A 75 -0.66 -3.64 0.31
CA ASN A 75 -0.35 -2.39 1.01
C ASN A 75 1.13 -2.28 1.45
N LYS A 76 1.58 -3.16 2.34
CA LYS A 76 2.96 -3.19 2.81
C LYS A 76 3.81 -4.11 1.94
N GLU A 77 4.66 -3.52 1.09
CA GLU A 77 5.58 -4.26 0.21
C GLU A 77 6.68 -4.96 1.02
N PRO A 78 6.97 -6.25 0.78
CA PRO A 78 8.11 -6.94 1.38
C PRO A 78 9.43 -6.20 1.14
N THR A 79 10.23 -6.02 2.20
CA THR A 79 11.55 -5.39 2.09
C THR A 79 12.69 -6.40 1.97
N GLU A 80 12.41 -7.66 2.26
CA GLU A 80 13.39 -8.74 2.16
C GLU A 80 13.69 -9.08 0.69
N ALA A 81 14.97 -9.08 0.32
CA ALA A 81 15.40 -9.34 -1.04
C ALA A 81 15.01 -10.77 -1.48
N GLY A 82 14.35 -10.88 -2.64
CA GLY A 82 13.94 -12.17 -3.20
C GLY A 82 12.77 -12.86 -2.48
N ALA A 83 12.11 -12.19 -1.52
CA ALA A 83 11.03 -12.80 -0.75
C ALA A 83 9.91 -13.36 -1.65
N THR A 84 9.43 -12.58 -2.62
CA THR A 84 8.39 -13.01 -3.57
C THR A 84 8.88 -14.02 -4.62
N ALA A 85 10.20 -14.08 -4.86
CA ALA A 85 10.79 -15.11 -5.73
C ALA A 85 10.87 -16.48 -5.03
N SER A 86 10.81 -16.53 -3.69
CA SER A 86 10.93 -17.77 -2.91
C SER A 86 9.76 -18.74 -3.04
N TYR A 87 8.63 -18.30 -3.62
CA TYR A 87 7.43 -19.11 -3.83
C TYR A 87 6.72 -18.73 -5.14
N ASP A 88 6.24 -19.72 -5.90
CA ASP A 88 5.60 -19.47 -7.18
C ASP A 88 4.21 -18.86 -7.06
N LYS A 89 3.54 -19.09 -5.92
CA LYS A 89 2.19 -18.62 -5.67
C LYS A 89 2.14 -17.47 -4.65
N VAL A 90 3.14 -16.59 -4.67
CA VAL A 90 3.09 -15.32 -3.95
C VAL A 90 3.15 -14.14 -4.92
N TRP A 91 2.30 -13.15 -4.67
CA TRP A 91 2.25 -11.89 -5.40
C TRP A 91 2.07 -10.72 -4.43
N TYR A 92 2.46 -9.53 -4.86
CA TYR A 92 2.23 -8.29 -4.12
C TYR A 92 1.31 -7.34 -4.89
N VAL A 93 0.42 -6.65 -4.17
CA VAL A 93 -0.52 -5.66 -4.72
C VAL A 93 -0.36 -4.35 -3.96
N GLY A 94 0.04 -3.31 -4.68
CA GLY A 94 0.24 -2.00 -4.08
C GLY A 94 0.53 -0.94 -5.12
N THR A 95 1.03 0.20 -4.67
CA THR A 95 1.38 1.32 -5.55
C THR A 95 2.88 1.32 -5.85
N ASN A 96 3.33 2.15 -6.79
CA ASN A 96 4.72 2.60 -6.78
C ASN A 96 4.89 3.61 -5.64
N SER A 97 5.61 3.27 -4.58
CA SER A 97 5.69 4.09 -3.36
C SER A 97 6.14 5.54 -3.58
N ALA A 98 6.97 5.80 -4.60
CA ALA A 98 7.48 7.12 -4.92
C ALA A 98 6.43 8.03 -5.59
N GLU A 99 5.61 7.45 -6.46
CA GLU A 99 4.68 8.19 -7.33
C GLU A 99 3.70 9.10 -6.54
N PRO A 100 3.00 8.63 -5.49
CA PRO A 100 2.16 9.51 -4.68
C PRO A 100 2.93 10.66 -4.03
N GLY A 101 4.19 10.44 -3.63
CA GLY A 101 5.05 11.48 -3.06
C GLY A 101 5.41 12.56 -4.07
N ILE A 102 5.72 12.17 -5.30
CA ILE A 102 6.00 13.08 -6.42
C ILE A 102 4.75 13.92 -6.73
N ILE A 103 3.58 13.27 -6.86
CA ILE A 103 2.31 13.94 -7.15
C ILE A 103 1.98 14.95 -6.03
N GLN A 104 2.08 14.53 -4.76
CA GLN A 104 1.86 15.39 -3.61
C GLN A 104 2.81 16.60 -3.61
N GLY A 105 4.10 16.37 -3.83
CA GLY A 105 5.10 17.43 -3.90
C GLY A 105 4.81 18.43 -5.02
N GLN A 106 4.43 17.95 -6.21
CA GLN A 106 4.07 18.82 -7.34
C GLN A 106 2.82 19.67 -7.05
N MET A 107 1.82 19.10 -6.38
CA MET A 107 0.64 19.86 -5.93
C MET A 107 1.05 20.96 -4.95
N MET A 108 1.88 20.63 -3.96
CA MET A 108 2.35 21.62 -2.97
C MET A 108 3.20 22.74 -3.61
N VAL A 109 4.06 22.42 -4.58
CA VAL A 109 4.82 23.42 -5.35
C VAL A 109 3.90 24.36 -6.13
N ASN A 110 2.87 23.82 -6.76
CA ASN A 110 1.90 24.61 -7.51
C ASN A 110 1.14 25.56 -6.58
N ASP A 111 0.68 25.06 -5.44
CA ASP A 111 -0.04 25.86 -4.45
C ASP A 111 0.86 26.95 -3.85
N TRP A 112 2.11 26.64 -3.52
CA TRP A 112 3.08 27.64 -3.03
C TRP A 112 3.28 28.79 -4.03
N LYS A 113 3.49 28.47 -5.31
CA LYS A 113 3.66 29.48 -6.37
C LYS A 113 2.40 30.33 -6.58
N ALA A 114 1.21 29.72 -6.44
CA ALA A 114 -0.06 30.42 -6.58
C ALA A 114 -0.42 31.29 -5.37
N ASN A 115 0.24 31.08 -4.22
CA ASN A 115 -0.07 31.78 -2.97
C ASN A 115 1.18 32.44 -2.36
N PRO A 116 1.69 33.55 -2.93
CA PRO A 116 2.90 34.23 -2.42
C PRO A 116 2.81 34.62 -0.94
N THR A 117 1.60 34.85 -0.41
CA THR A 117 1.37 35.17 1.00
C THR A 117 1.66 34.02 1.97
N TRP A 118 1.92 32.81 1.48
CA TRP A 118 2.34 31.69 2.33
C TRP A 118 3.80 31.78 2.75
N ASP A 119 4.61 32.55 2.02
CA ASP A 119 5.95 32.97 2.44
C ASP A 119 5.86 34.12 3.44
N LYS A 120 5.67 33.77 4.72
CA LYS A 120 5.33 34.73 5.77
C LYS A 120 6.43 35.74 6.06
N ASP A 121 7.69 35.36 5.85
CA ASP A 121 8.87 36.18 6.09
C ASP A 121 9.60 36.59 4.79
N GLY A 122 9.17 36.09 3.63
CA GLY A 122 9.59 36.59 2.32
C GLY A 122 10.99 36.13 1.91
N ASP A 123 11.51 35.06 2.52
CA ASP A 123 12.86 34.56 2.24
C ASP A 123 12.90 33.51 1.11
N GLY A 124 11.74 33.19 0.53
CA GLY A 124 11.61 32.19 -0.53
C GLY A 124 11.79 30.74 -0.06
N VAL A 125 11.82 30.50 1.26
CA VAL A 125 12.04 29.18 1.86
C VAL A 125 10.74 28.62 2.42
N VAL A 126 10.39 27.42 1.96
CA VAL A 126 9.24 26.67 2.48
C VAL A 126 9.59 26.10 3.84
N LYS A 127 9.03 26.73 4.87
CA LYS A 127 9.11 26.28 6.26
C LYS A 127 7.93 25.36 6.55
N HIS A 128 8.21 24.08 6.81
CA HIS A 128 7.14 23.09 6.92
C HIS A 128 7.34 22.10 8.07
N VAL A 129 6.21 21.56 8.55
CA VAL A 129 6.17 20.38 9.41
C VAL A 129 5.72 19.20 8.57
N LEU A 130 6.45 18.07 8.64
CA LEU A 130 6.09 16.86 7.90
C LEU A 130 5.59 15.78 8.84
N LEU A 131 4.33 15.38 8.62
CA LEU A 131 3.68 14.27 9.30
C LEU A 131 4.03 12.97 8.57
N LYS A 132 5.02 12.23 9.08
CA LYS A 132 5.49 10.97 8.50
C LYS A 132 4.71 9.77 9.04
N GLY A 133 4.36 8.85 8.15
CA GLY A 133 3.78 7.53 8.47
C GLY A 133 4.70 6.61 9.28
N GLU A 134 4.39 5.33 9.29
CA GLU A 134 5.15 4.31 10.03
C GLU A 134 6.61 4.23 9.55
N PRO A 135 7.62 4.35 10.44
CA PRO A 135 9.03 4.16 10.09
C PRO A 135 9.28 2.78 9.48
N GLY A 136 10.07 2.72 8.41
CA GLY A 136 10.37 1.46 7.71
C GLY A 136 9.29 1.00 6.73
N HIS A 137 8.09 1.59 6.75
CA HIS A 137 7.08 1.32 5.73
C HIS A 137 7.52 1.95 4.39
N PRO A 138 7.60 1.18 3.29
CA PRO A 138 8.12 1.66 1.99
C PRO A 138 7.45 2.96 1.50
N ASP A 139 6.11 3.00 1.52
CA ASP A 139 5.35 4.21 1.20
C ASP A 139 5.65 5.42 2.09
N ALA A 140 5.81 5.23 3.40
CA ALA A 140 6.07 6.35 4.31
C ALA A 140 7.46 6.94 4.06
N GLU A 141 8.45 6.10 3.79
CA GLU A 141 9.80 6.53 3.43
C GLU A 141 9.81 7.27 2.09
N ALA A 142 9.22 6.67 1.06
CA ALA A 142 9.21 7.23 -0.29
C ALA A 142 8.41 8.55 -0.34
N ARG A 143 7.20 8.60 0.21
CA ARG A 143 6.38 9.83 0.21
C ARG A 143 7.04 10.96 0.98
N THR A 144 7.71 10.66 2.09
CA THR A 144 8.46 11.67 2.85
C THR A 144 9.60 12.26 2.03
N LYS A 145 10.32 11.42 1.30
CA LYS A 145 11.46 11.83 0.49
C LYS A 145 11.02 12.62 -0.74
N GLU A 146 10.11 12.03 -1.53
CA GLU A 146 9.75 12.55 -2.86
C GLU A 146 8.91 13.84 -2.76
N SER A 147 8.05 13.98 -1.75
CA SER A 147 7.26 15.21 -1.56
C SER A 147 8.12 16.44 -1.28
N VAL A 148 9.20 16.29 -0.52
CA VAL A 148 10.16 17.37 -0.24
C VAL A 148 11.09 17.60 -1.43
N LYS A 149 11.52 16.52 -2.10
CA LYS A 149 12.37 16.61 -3.29
C LYS A 149 11.73 17.44 -4.41
N ALA A 150 10.41 17.39 -4.57
CA ALA A 150 9.70 18.19 -5.56
C ALA A 150 9.95 19.72 -5.42
N PHE A 151 10.10 20.24 -4.19
CA PHE A 151 10.45 21.65 -3.98
C PHE A 151 11.86 21.96 -4.44
N VAL A 152 12.82 21.08 -4.11
CA VAL A 152 14.22 21.23 -4.54
C VAL A 152 14.32 21.20 -6.06
N ASP A 153 13.63 20.26 -6.71
CA ASP A 153 13.60 20.15 -8.17
C ASP A 153 12.93 21.36 -8.85
N ALA A 154 12.03 22.04 -8.14
CA ALA A 154 11.41 23.29 -8.56
C ALA A 154 12.24 24.54 -8.24
N GLY A 155 13.46 24.39 -7.68
CA GLY A 155 14.34 25.50 -7.30
C GLY A 155 13.94 26.22 -6.01
N ILE A 156 13.11 25.60 -5.16
CA ILE A 156 12.61 26.16 -3.90
C ILE A 156 13.28 25.43 -2.73
N ASN A 157 13.89 26.19 -1.81
CA ASN A 157 14.49 25.62 -0.60
C ASN A 157 13.40 25.22 0.41
N ALA A 158 13.50 24.03 1.01
CA ALA A 158 12.55 23.54 2.01
C ALA A 158 13.28 23.09 3.29
N LEU A 159 12.82 23.59 4.46
CA LEU A 159 13.36 23.24 5.78
C LEU A 159 12.35 22.41 6.59
N LYS A 160 12.81 21.27 7.08
CA LYS A 160 11.98 20.24 7.73
C LYS A 160 11.95 20.38 9.25
N THR A 161 10.75 20.30 9.85
CA THR A 161 10.54 19.98 11.28
C THR A 161 9.55 18.80 11.41
N ALA A 162 9.67 17.97 12.45
CA ALA A 162 9.15 16.59 12.44
C ALA A 162 7.79 16.35 13.13
N GLY A 163 6.95 15.47 12.53
CA GLY A 163 6.18 14.41 13.22
C GLY A 163 4.64 14.42 13.13
N VAL A 164 4.01 13.30 12.69
CA VAL A 164 2.75 12.55 13.11
C VAL A 164 2.36 11.55 11.97
N LYS A 165 1.72 10.39 12.25
CA LYS A 165 1.46 9.25 11.31
C LYS A 165 0.02 9.20 10.71
N LEU A 166 -0.14 8.66 9.49
CA LEU A 166 -1.45 8.34 8.83
C LEU A 166 -1.42 7.01 8.02
N PRO A 167 -2.54 6.23 7.92
CA PRO A 167 -2.65 4.98 7.15
C PRO A 167 -3.30 5.11 5.74
N LEU A 168 -3.03 4.15 4.82
CA LEU A 168 -3.57 4.04 3.44
C LEU A 168 -4.17 2.63 3.14
N TYR A 169 -5.06 2.49 2.12
CA TYR A 169 -6.04 1.38 1.95
C TYR A 169 -6.08 0.75 0.52
N GLY A 170 -6.53 -0.51 0.31
CA GLY A 170 -6.47 -1.23 -0.99
C GLY A 170 -7.54 -2.31 -1.28
N VAL A 171 -8.36 -2.10 -2.33
CA VAL A 171 -9.43 -3.01 -2.80
C VAL A 171 -8.99 -3.95 -3.92
N ASP A 172 -7.99 -3.56 -4.72
CA ASP A 172 -7.52 -4.31 -5.89
C ASP A 172 -6.89 -5.66 -5.54
N ALA A 173 -6.45 -5.83 -4.29
CA ALA A 173 -5.92 -7.09 -3.80
C ALA A 173 -6.95 -8.24 -3.85
N LEU A 174 -8.26 -7.93 -3.85
CA LEU A 174 -9.31 -8.95 -3.86
C LEU A 174 -9.52 -9.59 -5.22
N ASP A 175 -9.47 -8.84 -6.32
CA ASP A 175 -9.62 -9.43 -7.65
C ASP A 175 -8.50 -10.45 -7.92
N LEU A 176 -7.29 -10.10 -7.52
CA LEU A 176 -6.12 -10.97 -7.66
C LEU A 176 -6.22 -12.19 -6.75
N ALA A 177 -6.73 -12.03 -5.52
CA ALA A 177 -6.99 -13.15 -4.62
C ALA A 177 -8.07 -14.10 -5.16
N ILE A 178 -9.14 -13.58 -5.74
CA ILE A 178 -10.21 -14.38 -6.37
C ILE A 178 -9.65 -15.18 -7.55
N ASN A 179 -8.89 -14.54 -8.43
CA ASN A 179 -8.24 -15.22 -9.55
C ASN A 179 -7.30 -16.33 -9.08
N ALA A 180 -6.45 -16.04 -8.09
CA ALA A 180 -5.55 -17.03 -7.51
C ALA A 180 -6.32 -18.23 -6.91
N ALA A 181 -7.40 -17.98 -6.18
CA ALA A 181 -8.25 -19.03 -5.60
C ALA A 181 -8.92 -19.91 -6.67
N MET A 182 -9.20 -19.36 -7.85
CA MET A 182 -9.76 -20.07 -9.00
C MET A 182 -8.69 -20.78 -9.85
N GLY A 183 -7.40 -20.70 -9.48
CA GLY A 183 -6.30 -21.27 -10.26
C GLY A 183 -5.99 -20.53 -11.56
N LYS A 184 -6.46 -19.27 -11.68
CA LYS A 184 -6.25 -18.40 -12.83
C LYS A 184 -4.97 -17.58 -12.69
N ASN A 185 -4.56 -16.92 -13.77
CA ASN A 185 -3.54 -15.87 -13.67
C ASN A 185 -4.07 -14.74 -12.78
N VAL A 186 -3.24 -14.25 -11.84
CA VAL A 186 -3.71 -13.27 -10.82
C VAL A 186 -4.26 -11.99 -11.44
N ASN A 187 -3.74 -11.55 -12.58
CA ASN A 187 -4.23 -10.37 -13.28
C ASN A 187 -5.30 -10.65 -14.36
N GLU A 188 -5.77 -11.89 -14.50
CA GLU A 188 -6.77 -12.27 -15.50
C GLU A 188 -8.06 -11.44 -15.36
N GLY A 189 -8.51 -10.83 -16.46
CA GLY A 189 -9.72 -10.00 -16.47
C GLY A 189 -9.58 -8.65 -15.73
N THR A 190 -8.37 -8.28 -15.33
CA THR A 190 -8.05 -6.95 -14.77
C THR A 190 -7.32 -6.09 -15.80
N ALA A 191 -7.37 -4.77 -15.64
CA ALA A 191 -6.57 -3.84 -16.44
C ALA A 191 -5.08 -3.80 -16.03
N TRP A 192 -4.69 -4.60 -15.03
CA TRP A 192 -3.41 -4.49 -14.37
C TRP A 192 -2.38 -5.47 -14.92
N THR A 193 -1.10 -5.06 -14.90
CA THR A 193 0.02 -5.89 -15.37
C THR A 193 0.92 -6.31 -14.22
N LEU A 194 1.43 -7.54 -14.28
CA LEU A 194 2.48 -8.01 -13.38
C LEU A 194 3.82 -7.37 -13.75
N SER A 195 4.61 -6.99 -12.75
CA SER A 195 5.97 -6.53 -12.95
C SER A 195 6.86 -7.63 -13.55
N THR A 196 7.75 -7.22 -14.46
CA THR A 196 8.72 -8.11 -15.13
C THR A 196 10.09 -8.11 -14.45
N ASP A 197 10.25 -7.35 -13.38
CA ASP A 197 11.51 -7.18 -12.61
C ASP A 197 11.74 -8.27 -11.55
N GLY A 198 10.91 -9.30 -11.54
CA GLY A 198 10.97 -10.39 -10.57
C GLY A 198 10.29 -10.10 -9.23
N SER A 199 9.78 -8.90 -8.99
CA SER A 199 9.04 -8.58 -7.75
C SER A 199 7.67 -9.26 -7.66
N LYS A 200 7.11 -9.72 -8.80
CA LYS A 200 5.76 -10.28 -8.91
C LYS A 200 4.68 -9.34 -8.35
N ALA A 201 4.92 -8.04 -8.54
CA ALA A 201 4.07 -6.96 -8.06
C ALA A 201 3.05 -6.55 -9.13
N VAL A 202 1.81 -6.32 -8.71
CA VAL A 202 0.82 -5.58 -9.49
C VAL A 202 0.77 -4.17 -8.94
N ARG A 203 1.14 -3.20 -9.79
CA ARG A 203 1.20 -1.78 -9.44
C ARG A 203 -0.10 -1.10 -9.84
N VAL A 204 -0.89 -0.71 -8.85
CA VAL A 204 -2.10 0.07 -9.04
C VAL A 204 -1.71 1.55 -9.11
N PRO A 205 -2.03 2.28 -10.19
CA PRO A 205 -1.75 3.70 -10.30
C PRO A 205 -2.43 4.50 -9.19
N TYR A 206 -1.75 5.52 -8.68
CA TYR A 206 -2.33 6.40 -7.68
C TYR A 206 -3.23 7.45 -8.33
N LEU A 207 -4.49 7.55 -7.89
CA LEU A 207 -5.42 8.60 -8.31
C LEU A 207 -5.36 9.78 -7.32
N PRO A 208 -4.85 10.97 -7.72
CA PRO A 208 -4.78 12.11 -6.82
C PRO A 208 -6.17 12.59 -6.39
N VAL A 209 -6.32 12.82 -5.09
CA VAL A 209 -7.48 13.52 -4.52
C VAL A 209 -7.21 15.02 -4.55
N THR A 210 -8.10 15.76 -5.20
CA THR A 210 -8.04 17.19 -5.46
C THR A 210 -9.35 17.85 -5.00
N PRO A 211 -9.40 19.18 -4.84
CA PRO A 211 -10.66 19.89 -4.58
C PRO A 211 -11.76 19.64 -5.62
N LYS A 212 -11.41 19.19 -6.84
CA LYS A 212 -12.37 18.91 -7.92
C LYS A 212 -13.03 17.54 -7.78
N ASN A 213 -12.31 16.53 -7.28
CA ASN A 213 -12.78 15.13 -7.23
C ASN A 213 -12.93 14.57 -5.81
N TYR A 214 -12.57 15.30 -4.75
CA TYR A 214 -12.66 14.77 -3.37
C TYR A 214 -14.05 14.28 -2.97
N GLN A 215 -15.10 14.87 -3.54
CA GLN A 215 -16.49 14.45 -3.27
C GLN A 215 -16.77 13.03 -3.77
N GLU A 216 -16.08 12.55 -4.80
CA GLU A 216 -16.21 11.18 -5.32
C GLU A 216 -15.71 10.12 -4.30
N PHE A 217 -14.86 10.54 -3.36
CA PHE A 217 -14.27 9.68 -2.32
C PHE A 217 -14.93 9.84 -0.96
N ARG A 218 -15.93 10.73 -0.83
CA ARG A 218 -16.76 10.85 0.37
C ARG A 218 -17.92 9.87 0.26
N LYS A 219 -17.71 8.67 0.80
CA LYS A 219 -18.78 7.71 1.09
C LYS A 219 -19.02 7.65 2.59
#